data_AF-A0A1V8TVN4-F1
#
_entry.id   AF-A0A1V8TVN4-F1
#
_cell.length_a   1.000
_cell.length_b   1.000
_cell.length_c   1.000
_cell.angle_alpha   90.00
_cell.angle_beta   90.00
_cell.angle_gamma   90.00
#
_symmetry.space_group_name_H-M   'P 1'
#
loop_
_entity.id
_entity.type
_entity.pdbx_description
1 polymer ?
#
loop_
_entity_poly.entity_id
_entity_poly.type
_entity_poly.pdbx_seq_one_letter_code
_entity_poly.pdbx_strand_id
1 'polypeptide(L)'
;MAFPGMMNMGGGNASQDPQQMQEQQMIRLMQNTMESCPGKTVIAGGMGFALGGVFGLFMSSMRYDTPMSTASSMNPALTSLPIRQQLAAGFKDMGKASYSSARNFGYIGAVFAGTECAIEGFRAKNDLYNGVAAGCLTGGFLAKGGGPQAMAIGCAGFAAFSAAIDAYMRMPSDDVAADPII
;
A
#
# COMPACT_ATOMS: atom_id res chain seq x y z
N MET A 1 9.40 -1.23 8.30
CA MET A 1 9.81 -2.18 7.23
C MET A 1 11.18 -1.81 6.67
N ALA A 2 12.22 -2.55 7.03
CA ALA A 2 13.46 -2.58 6.25
C ALA A 2 13.14 -3.32 4.95
N PHE A 3 13.34 -2.68 3.79
CA PHE A 3 13.11 -3.29 2.49
C PHE A 3 14.11 -4.44 2.29
N PRO A 4 13.68 -5.71 2.18
CA PRO A 4 14.53 -6.80 1.74
C PRO A 4 14.49 -6.82 0.21
N GLY A 5 15.50 -6.24 -0.43
CA GLY A 5 15.54 -6.19 -1.89
C GLY A 5 16.71 -5.45 -2.53
N MET A 6 17.77 -5.10 -1.79
CA MET A 6 18.99 -4.61 -2.44
C MET A 6 19.92 -5.78 -2.70
N MET A 7 20.04 -6.10 -3.99
CA MET A 7 20.77 -7.22 -4.55
C MET A 7 22.20 -7.30 -3.99
N ASN A 8 22.56 -8.51 -3.59
CA ASN A 8 23.91 -8.97 -3.35
C ASN A 8 24.72 -8.87 -4.66
N MET A 9 25.39 -7.74 -4.90
CA MET A 9 26.46 -7.63 -5.90
C MET A 9 27.77 -8.04 -5.23
N GLY A 10 28.07 -9.34 -5.30
CA GLY A 10 29.41 -9.85 -5.07
C GLY A 10 30.38 -9.39 -6.16
N GLY A 11 31.65 -9.23 -5.81
CA GLY A 11 32.74 -9.03 -6.76
C GLY A 11 33.74 -8.00 -6.26
N GLY A 12 34.93 -8.46 -5.89
CA GLY A 12 35.93 -7.63 -5.24
C GLY A 12 36.66 -6.60 -6.11
N ASN A 13 37.56 -5.91 -5.40
CA ASN A 13 38.63 -5.00 -5.81
C ASN A 13 38.32 -3.54 -6.15
N ALA A 14 38.98 -2.70 -5.34
CA ALA A 14 39.69 -1.47 -5.68
C ALA A 14 38.88 -0.20 -6.00
N SER A 15 39.43 0.92 -5.51
CA SER A 15 39.03 2.32 -5.73
C SER A 15 37.78 2.78 -4.96
N GLN A 16 38.04 3.38 -3.81
CA GLN A 16 37.13 4.23 -3.07
C GLN A 16 36.94 5.54 -3.88
N ASP A 17 36.06 5.52 -4.89
CA ASP A 17 35.72 6.71 -5.67
C ASP A 17 34.94 7.72 -4.81
N PRO A 18 35.28 9.02 -4.83
CA PRO A 18 34.56 10.06 -4.08
C PRO A 18 33.08 10.21 -4.47
N GLN A 19 32.65 9.62 -5.60
CA GLN A 19 31.24 9.52 -5.98
C GLN A 19 30.43 8.58 -5.08
N GLN A 20 31.03 7.49 -4.55
CA GLN A 20 30.33 6.57 -3.66
C GLN A 20 30.09 7.15 -2.27
N MET A 21 30.92 8.09 -1.79
CA MET A 21 30.62 8.82 -0.55
C MET A 21 29.43 9.76 -0.72
N GLN A 22 29.28 10.38 -1.89
CA GLN A 22 28.10 11.20 -2.20
C GLN A 22 26.85 10.34 -2.35
N GLU A 23 26.96 9.16 -2.97
CA GLU A 23 25.87 8.18 -3.05
C GLU A 23 25.49 7.61 -1.68
N GLN A 24 26.46 7.28 -0.81
CA GLN A 24 26.19 6.83 0.56
C GLN A 24 25.63 7.93 1.44
N GLN A 25 26.06 9.18 1.28
CA GLN A 25 25.47 10.33 1.97
C GLN A 25 24.04 10.59 1.48
N MET A 26 23.79 10.48 0.18
CA MET A 26 22.46 10.56 -0.42
C MET A 26 21.57 9.40 0.04
N ILE A 27 22.10 8.18 0.13
CA ILE A 27 21.40 7.01 0.69
C ILE A 27 21.12 7.20 2.17
N ARG A 28 22.04 7.75 2.97
CA ARG A 28 21.79 8.05 4.39
C ARG A 28 20.73 9.14 4.55
N LEU A 29 20.73 10.17 3.71
CA LEU A 29 19.69 11.19 3.71
C LEU A 29 18.33 10.60 3.29
N MET A 30 18.34 9.68 2.31
CA MET A 30 17.17 8.95 1.88
C MET A 30 16.68 7.95 2.93
N GLN A 31 17.58 7.26 3.63
CA GLN A 31 17.30 6.34 4.75
C GLN A 31 16.72 7.11 5.93
N ASN A 32 17.33 8.24 6.31
CA ASN A 32 16.78 9.11 7.36
C ASN A 32 15.39 9.64 6.99
N THR A 33 15.15 9.89 5.70
CA THR A 33 13.82 10.30 5.20
C THR A 33 12.85 9.10 5.23
N MET A 34 13.29 7.90 4.84
CA MET A 34 12.51 6.66 4.87
C MET A 34 12.26 6.12 6.28
N GLU A 35 13.08 6.49 7.25
CA GLU A 35 12.90 6.15 8.67
C GLU A 35 12.04 7.17 9.40
N SER A 36 11.89 8.38 8.85
CA SER A 36 11.00 9.39 9.42
C SER A 36 9.53 8.96 9.33
N CYS A 37 8.75 9.19 10.40
CA CYS A 37 7.31 8.91 10.38
C CYS A 37 6.55 9.62 9.25
N PRO A 38 6.84 10.89 8.92
CA PRO A 38 6.24 11.54 7.76
C PRO A 38 6.62 10.85 6.44
N GLY A 39 7.90 10.46 6.27
CA GLY A 39 8.37 9.77 5.08
C GLY A 39 7.74 8.39 4.90
N LYS A 40 7.71 7.56 5.95
CA LYS A 40 7.01 6.25 5.93
C LYS A 40 5.54 6.41 5.54
N THR A 41 4.86 7.39 6.13
CA THR A 41 3.44 7.66 5.87
C THR A 41 3.19 8.08 4.43
N VAL A 42 4.01 8.99 3.87
CA VAL A 42 3.87 9.46 2.48
C VAL A 42 4.18 8.34 1.49
N ILE A 43 5.23 7.55 1.73
CA ILE A 43 5.62 6.45 0.85
C ILE A 43 4.53 5.36 0.86
N ALA A 44 4.09 4.93 2.05
CA ALA A 44 3.04 3.92 2.18
C ALA A 44 1.70 4.41 1.62
N GLY A 45 1.34 5.67 1.87
CA GLY A 45 0.16 6.30 1.30
C GLY A 45 0.23 6.42 -0.22
N GLY A 46 1.40 6.76 -0.76
CA GLY A 46 1.65 6.82 -2.20
C GLY A 46 1.58 5.45 -2.89
N MET A 47 2.19 4.44 -2.29
CA MET A 47 2.11 3.05 -2.76
C MET A 47 0.67 2.52 -2.70
N GLY A 48 -0.05 2.79 -1.60
CA GLY A 48 -1.46 2.44 -1.45
C GLY A 48 -2.34 3.16 -2.47
N PHE A 49 -2.08 4.44 -2.75
CA PHE A 49 -2.80 5.20 -3.77
C PHE A 49 -2.58 4.63 -5.18
N ALA A 50 -1.33 4.29 -5.53
CA ALA A 50 -1.01 3.69 -6.82
C ALA A 50 -1.70 2.33 -7.00
N LEU A 51 -1.57 1.42 -6.01
CA LEU A 51 -2.24 0.12 -6.02
C LEU A 51 -3.76 0.26 -6.08
N GLY A 52 -4.33 1.17 -5.30
CA GLY A 52 -5.77 1.44 -5.30
C GLY A 52 -6.28 2.05 -6.60
N GLY A 53 -5.46 2.84 -7.31
CA GLY A 53 -5.80 3.39 -8.62
C GLY A 53 -5.87 2.32 -9.70
N VAL A 54 -4.87 1.42 -9.74
CA VAL A 54 -4.85 0.27 -10.65
C VAL A 54 -6.02 -0.66 -10.33
N PHE A 55 -6.20 -1.02 -9.06
CA PHE A 55 -7.31 -1.88 -8.63
C PHE A 55 -8.67 -1.25 -8.94
N GLY A 56 -8.84 0.05 -8.72
CA GLY A 56 -10.09 0.76 -9.01
C GLY A 56 -10.39 0.88 -10.50
N LEU A 57 -9.36 1.03 -11.34
CA LEU A 57 -9.51 1.05 -12.80
C LEU A 57 -9.90 -0.34 -13.33
N PHE A 58 -9.27 -1.39 -12.80
CA PHE A 58 -9.62 -2.79 -13.10
C PHE A 58 -11.03 -3.16 -12.65
N MET A 59 -11.42 -2.80 -11.43
CA MET A 59 -12.78 -3.05 -10.94
C MET A 59 -13.82 -2.27 -11.76
N SER A 60 -13.46 -1.09 -12.26
CA SER A 60 -14.32 -0.32 -13.16
C SER A 60 -14.43 -1.00 -14.52
N SER A 61 -13.33 -1.47 -15.12
CA SER A 61 -13.38 -2.15 -16.42
C SER A 61 -14.26 -3.40 -16.39
N MET A 62 -14.21 -4.20 -15.31
CA MET A 62 -15.09 -5.35 -15.13
C MET A 62 -16.58 -5.01 -15.04
N ARG A 63 -16.92 -3.83 -14.49
CA ARG A 63 -18.32 -3.38 -14.45
C ARG A 63 -18.80 -2.85 -15.79
N TYR A 64 -17.91 -2.29 -16.62
CA TYR A 64 -18.24 -1.80 -17.95
C TYR A 64 -18.47 -2.91 -18.99
N ASP A 65 -17.94 -4.12 -18.78
CA ASP A 65 -18.17 -5.28 -19.67
C ASP A 65 -19.57 -5.92 -19.53
N THR A 66 -20.39 -5.52 -18.55
CA THR A 66 -21.75 -6.07 -18.36
C THR A 66 -22.84 -5.09 -18.81
N PRO A 67 -23.46 -5.26 -20.00
CA PRO A 67 -24.40 -4.30 -20.58
C PRO A 67 -25.77 -4.20 -19.86
N MET A 68 -25.97 -4.89 -18.72
CA MET A 68 -27.24 -4.92 -18.00
C MET A 68 -27.18 -4.41 -16.55
N SER A 69 -26.00 -4.06 -16.03
CA SER A 69 -25.86 -3.43 -14.69
C SER A 69 -25.66 -1.91 -14.73
N THR A 70 -25.46 -1.36 -15.93
CA THR A 70 -25.35 0.08 -16.25
C THR A 70 -26.62 0.90 -15.98
N ALA A 71 -27.67 0.31 -15.41
CA ALA A 71 -28.85 1.04 -14.94
C ALA A 71 -28.61 1.81 -13.62
N SER A 72 -27.49 1.59 -12.91
CA SER A 72 -27.29 2.15 -11.56
C SER A 72 -26.36 3.37 -11.51
N SER A 73 -25.58 3.64 -12.56
CA SER A 73 -24.65 4.79 -12.60
C SER A 73 -24.63 5.56 -13.92
N MET A 74 -25.27 5.05 -14.97
CA MET A 74 -25.50 5.80 -16.21
C MET A 74 -26.97 6.21 -16.21
N ASN A 75 -27.22 7.51 -16.13
CA ASN A 75 -28.56 8.07 -16.28
C ASN A 75 -29.12 7.59 -17.65
N PRO A 76 -30.25 6.86 -17.71
CA PRO A 76 -30.80 6.31 -18.96
C PRO A 76 -31.14 7.39 -20.01
N ALA A 77 -31.06 8.67 -19.62
CA ALA A 77 -31.16 9.82 -20.49
C ALA A 77 -29.90 10.10 -21.36
N LEU A 78 -28.77 9.41 -21.18
CA LEU A 78 -27.54 9.63 -21.99
C LEU A 78 -27.40 8.71 -23.21
N THR A 79 -28.22 7.65 -23.33
CA THR A 79 -28.16 6.69 -24.44
C THR A 79 -28.51 7.32 -25.80
N SER A 80 -29.09 8.53 -25.81
CA SER A 80 -29.44 9.29 -27.01
C SER A 80 -28.38 10.29 -27.47
N LEU A 81 -27.23 10.41 -26.79
CA LEU A 81 -26.14 11.33 -27.17
C LEU A 81 -24.99 10.62 -27.90
N PRO A 82 -24.22 11.32 -28.77
CA PRO A 82 -23.19 10.74 -29.63
C PRO A 82 -22.16 9.89 -28.87
N ILE A 83 -21.70 8.80 -29.48
CA ILE A 83 -20.73 7.82 -28.93
C ILE A 83 -19.50 8.47 -28.30
N ARG A 84 -19.02 9.59 -28.86
CA ARG A 84 -17.89 10.35 -28.30
C ARG A 84 -18.17 10.92 -26.91
N GLN A 85 -19.41 11.33 -26.64
CA GLN A 85 -19.83 11.92 -25.38
C GLN A 85 -20.16 10.85 -24.33
N GLN A 86 -20.65 9.69 -24.77
CA GLN A 86 -20.80 8.49 -23.93
C GLN A 86 -19.43 7.94 -23.49
N LEU A 87 -18.46 7.87 -24.40
CA LEU A 87 -17.07 7.51 -24.08
C LEU A 87 -16.46 8.54 -23.12
N ALA A 88 -16.59 9.83 -23.40
CA ALA A 88 -16.06 10.88 -22.52
C ALA A 88 -16.69 10.85 -21.11
N ALA A 89 -18.00 10.59 -21.00
CA ALA A 89 -18.67 10.41 -19.72
C ALA A 89 -18.23 9.12 -19.01
N GLY A 90 -18.10 8.02 -19.75
CA GLY A 90 -17.60 6.73 -19.25
C GLY A 90 -16.19 6.84 -18.69
N PHE A 91 -15.26 7.44 -19.44
CA PHE A 91 -13.89 7.70 -18.95
C PHE A 91 -13.88 8.61 -17.71
N LYS A 92 -14.78 9.60 -17.65
CA LYS A 92 -14.92 10.48 -16.48
C LYS A 92 -15.41 9.72 -15.25
N ASP A 93 -16.34 8.78 -15.40
CA ASP A 93 -16.85 7.99 -14.28
C ASP A 93 -15.91 6.85 -13.88
N MET A 94 -15.24 6.20 -14.83
CA MET A 94 -14.12 5.29 -14.56
C MET A 94 -13.00 6.00 -13.78
N GLY A 95 -12.64 7.22 -14.20
CA GLY A 95 -11.62 8.03 -13.53
C GLY A 95 -12.02 8.40 -12.11
N LYS A 96 -13.27 8.83 -11.87
CA LYS A 96 -13.78 9.10 -10.52
C LYS A 96 -13.77 7.85 -9.64
N ALA A 97 -14.19 6.70 -10.17
CA ALA A 97 -14.23 5.44 -9.44
C ALA A 97 -12.82 4.94 -9.08
N SER A 98 -11.87 5.03 -10.02
CA SER A 98 -10.46 4.73 -9.79
C SER A 98 -9.85 5.70 -8.77
N TYR A 99 -10.10 7.00 -8.88
CA TYR A 99 -9.61 8.01 -7.94
C TYR A 99 -10.18 7.82 -6.53
N SER A 100 -11.47 7.49 -6.39
CA SER A 100 -12.09 7.17 -5.11
C SER A 100 -11.41 5.95 -4.46
N SER A 101 -11.17 4.89 -5.23
CA SER A 101 -10.44 3.71 -4.76
C SER A 101 -9.03 4.06 -4.33
N ALA A 102 -8.26 4.75 -5.18
CA ALA A 102 -6.92 5.22 -4.89
C ALA A 102 -6.85 6.03 -3.59
N ARG A 103 -7.78 6.97 -3.38
CA ARG A 103 -7.86 7.78 -2.16
C ARG A 103 -8.09 6.92 -0.92
N ASN A 104 -8.97 5.92 -0.99
CA ASN A 104 -9.25 5.03 0.14
C ASN A 104 -8.05 4.16 0.49
N PHE A 105 -7.41 3.50 -0.49
CA PHE A 105 -6.23 2.66 -0.24
C PHE A 105 -5.02 3.49 0.22
N GLY A 106 -4.83 4.67 -0.36
CA GLY A 106 -3.79 5.60 0.11
C GLY A 106 -4.04 6.08 1.53
N TYR A 107 -5.29 6.36 1.91
CA TYR A 107 -5.65 6.72 3.28
C TYR A 107 -5.38 5.58 4.28
N ILE A 108 -5.79 4.36 3.94
CA ILE A 108 -5.55 3.18 4.79
C ILE A 108 -4.04 2.94 4.95
N GLY A 109 -3.27 2.98 3.85
CA GLY A 109 -1.82 2.80 3.88
C GLY A 109 -1.10 3.88 4.69
N ALA A 110 -1.53 5.13 4.57
CA ALA A 110 -0.99 6.23 5.36
C ALA A 110 -1.27 6.07 6.86
N VAL A 111 -2.52 5.75 7.24
CA VAL A 111 -2.87 5.56 8.66
C VAL A 111 -2.15 4.35 9.25
N PHE A 112 -2.03 3.26 8.52
CA PHE A 112 -1.30 2.07 8.96
C PHE A 112 0.19 2.38 9.23
N ALA A 113 0.89 2.95 8.23
CA ALA A 113 2.32 3.28 8.39
C ALA A 113 2.56 4.38 9.44
N GLY A 114 1.64 5.34 9.57
CA GLY A 114 1.72 6.39 10.58
C GLY A 114 1.52 5.84 12.00
N THR A 115 0.59 4.91 12.20
CA THR A 115 0.36 4.29 13.51
C THR A 115 1.48 3.33 13.89
N GLU A 116 2.00 2.55 12.95
CA GLU A 116 3.19 1.71 13.15
C GLU A 116 4.38 2.58 13.59
N CYS A 117 4.67 3.66 12.86
CA CYS A 117 5.78 4.54 13.21
C CYS A 117 5.60 5.25 14.55
N ALA A 118 4.38 5.66 14.90
CA ALA A 118 4.10 6.23 16.22
C ALA A 118 4.40 5.22 17.34
N ILE A 119 3.96 3.96 17.18
CA ILE A 119 4.19 2.89 18.16
C ILE A 119 5.68 2.53 18.25
N GLU A 120 6.38 2.42 17.12
CA GLU A 120 7.82 2.23 17.07
C GLU A 120 8.56 3.37 17.80
N GLY A 121 8.14 4.62 17.60
CA GLY A 121 8.70 5.79 18.28
C GLY A 121 8.49 5.77 19.80
N PHE A 122 7.34 5.28 20.28
CA PHE A 122 7.08 5.16 21.73
C PHE A 122 7.77 3.96 22.38
N ARG A 123 7.93 2.84 21.67
CA ARG A 123 8.41 1.58 22.25
C ARG A 123 9.87 1.26 21.90
N ALA A 124 10.48 2.00 20.96
CA ALA A 124 11.85 1.84 20.45
C ALA A 124 12.22 0.40 20.04
N LYS A 125 11.23 -0.38 19.62
CA LYS A 125 11.38 -1.75 19.12
C LYS A 125 10.56 -1.91 17.85
N ASN A 126 10.94 -2.85 17.00
CA ASN A 126 10.19 -3.23 15.80
C ASN A 126 9.92 -4.75 15.80
N ASP A 127 8.84 -5.14 16.49
CA ASP A 127 8.44 -6.53 16.69
C ASP A 127 7.05 -6.80 16.10
N LEU A 128 6.67 -8.06 15.91
CA LEU A 128 5.37 -8.49 15.37
C LEU A 128 4.18 -7.87 16.14
N TYR A 129 4.33 -7.71 17.46
CA TYR A 129 3.31 -7.07 18.28
C TYR A 129 3.01 -5.63 17.90
N ASN A 130 3.98 -4.89 17.35
CA ASN A 130 3.79 -3.50 16.94
C ASN A 130 2.97 -3.44 15.65
N GLY A 131 3.22 -4.33 14.69
CA GLY A 131 2.41 -4.44 13.47
C GLY A 131 0.98 -4.88 13.77
N VAL A 132 0.79 -5.84 14.68
CA VAL A 132 -0.54 -6.29 15.13
C VAL A 132 -1.29 -5.18 15.88
N ALA A 133 -0.62 -4.46 16.77
CA ALA A 133 -1.22 -3.34 17.50
C ALA A 133 -1.56 -2.17 16.56
N ALA A 134 -0.67 -1.82 15.64
CA ALA A 134 -0.90 -0.82 14.60
C ALA A 134 -2.08 -1.21 13.71
N GLY A 135 -2.15 -2.48 13.31
CA GLY A 135 -3.27 -3.06 12.57
C GLY A 135 -4.58 -2.93 13.32
N CYS A 136 -4.64 -3.37 14.58
CA CYS A 136 -5.84 -3.24 15.41
C CYS A 136 -6.30 -1.79 15.57
N LEU A 137 -5.38 -0.87 15.89
CA LEU A 137 -5.70 0.54 16.09
C LEU A 137 -6.16 1.20 14.79
N THR A 138 -5.50 0.90 13.67
CA THR A 138 -5.89 1.39 12.34
C THR A 138 -7.26 0.85 11.94
N GLY A 139 -7.47 -0.46 12.02
CA GLY A 139 -8.74 -1.10 11.65
C GLY A 139 -9.90 -0.64 12.53
N GLY A 140 -9.68 -0.50 13.84
CA GLY A 140 -10.66 0.05 14.77
C GLY A 140 -10.98 1.53 14.48
N PHE A 141 -9.95 2.34 14.20
CA PHE A 141 -10.14 3.76 13.88
C PHE A 141 -10.88 3.98 12.57
N LEU A 142 -10.57 3.21 11.53
CA LEU A 142 -11.26 3.27 10.24
C LEU A 142 -12.73 2.86 10.35
N ALA A 143 -13.04 1.92 11.23
CA ALA A 143 -14.40 1.44 11.46
C ALA A 143 -15.20 2.26 12.50
N LYS A 144 -14.67 3.38 13.01
CA LYS A 144 -15.32 4.20 14.05
C LYS A 144 -16.75 4.64 13.73
N GLY A 145 -17.05 4.83 12.44
CA GLY A 145 -18.39 5.23 11.98
C GLY A 145 -19.43 4.11 12.01
N GLY A 146 -19.01 2.84 12.12
CA GLY A 146 -19.90 1.67 12.12
C GLY A 146 -20.33 1.19 13.51
N GLY A 147 -19.96 1.92 14.58
CA GLY A 147 -20.23 1.54 15.96
C GLY A 147 -19.21 0.58 16.57
N PRO A 148 -19.35 0.23 17.86
CA PRO A 148 -18.32 -0.51 18.61
C PRO A 148 -18.09 -1.93 18.09
N GLN A 149 -19.13 -2.59 17.57
CA GLN A 149 -19.00 -3.92 16.96
C GLN A 149 -18.19 -3.88 15.67
N ALA A 150 -18.41 -2.87 14.82
CA ALA A 150 -17.61 -2.69 13.60
C ALA A 150 -16.15 -2.36 13.94
N MET A 151 -15.91 -1.57 15.00
CA MET A 151 -14.55 -1.30 15.48
C MET A 151 -13.85 -2.57 15.98
N ALA A 152 -14.55 -3.44 16.72
CA ALA A 152 -13.98 -4.70 17.20
C ALA A 152 -13.63 -5.64 16.05
N ILE A 153 -14.54 -5.78 15.07
CA ILE A 153 -14.30 -6.60 13.86
C ILE A 153 -13.17 -6.00 13.03
N GLY A 154 -13.15 -4.67 12.85
CA GLY A 154 -12.11 -3.95 12.13
C GLY A 154 -10.73 -4.12 12.78
N CYS A 155 -10.65 -3.99 14.10
CA CYS A 155 -9.43 -4.27 14.85
C CYS A 155 -8.98 -5.72 14.64
N ALA A 156 -9.86 -6.70 14.85
CA ALA A 156 -9.50 -8.11 14.73
C ALA A 156 -9.03 -8.47 13.31
N GLY A 157 -9.73 -7.99 12.28
CA GLY A 157 -9.39 -8.25 10.88
C GLY A 157 -8.04 -7.64 10.47
N PHE A 158 -7.81 -6.36 10.77
CA PHE A 158 -6.55 -5.72 10.45
C PHE A 158 -5.39 -6.26 11.29
N ALA A 159 -5.61 -6.58 12.56
CA ALA A 159 -4.61 -7.22 13.42
C ALA A 159 -4.18 -8.59 12.87
N ALA A 160 -5.14 -9.42 12.46
CA ALA A 160 -4.87 -10.73 11.88
C ALA A 160 -4.13 -10.61 10.54
N PHE A 161 -4.55 -9.68 9.68
CA PHE A 161 -3.87 -9.42 8.41
C PHE A 161 -2.43 -8.94 8.63
N SER A 162 -2.21 -7.99 9.53
CA SER A 162 -0.86 -7.52 9.87
C SER A 162 0.00 -8.63 10.46
N ALA A 163 -0.55 -9.47 11.35
CA ALA A 163 0.15 -10.64 11.89
C ALA A 163 0.60 -11.60 10.77
N ALA A 164 -0.28 -11.88 9.82
CA ALA A 164 0.01 -12.79 8.71
C ALA A 164 1.10 -12.24 7.78
N ILE A 165 1.03 -10.96 7.44
CA ILE A 165 2.04 -10.30 6.60
C ILE A 165 3.39 -10.22 7.32
N ASP A 166 3.41 -9.82 8.60
CA ASP A 166 4.65 -9.76 9.37
C ASP A 166 5.26 -11.14 9.62
N ALA A 167 4.43 -12.18 9.77
CA ALA A 167 4.89 -13.55 9.84
C ALA A 167 5.49 -13.97 8.49
N TYR A 168 4.79 -13.70 7.38
CA TYR A 168 5.24 -14.03 6.03
C TYR A 168 6.57 -13.38 5.68
N MET A 169 6.74 -12.08 5.95
CA MET A 169 7.99 -11.35 5.68
C MET A 169 9.15 -11.80 6.59
N ARG A 170 8.87 -12.49 7.70
CA ARG A 170 9.89 -13.02 8.63
C ARG A 170 10.18 -14.50 8.43
N MET A 171 9.42 -15.20 7.59
CA MET A 171 9.76 -16.58 7.24
C MET A 171 11.08 -16.57 6.44
N PRO A 172 12.06 -17.42 6.81
CA PRO A 172 13.23 -17.60 5.97
C PRO A 172 12.78 -18.09 4.59
N SER A 173 13.29 -17.48 3.53
CA SER A 173 13.14 -18.04 2.19
C SER A 173 14.05 -19.27 2.15
N ASP A 174 13.47 -20.46 2.05
CA ASP A 174 14.23 -21.68 1.80
C ASP A 174 14.79 -21.60 0.37
N ASP A 175 15.92 -20.91 0.21
CA ASP A 175 16.69 -20.89 -1.02
C ASP A 175 17.31 -22.27 -1.23
N VAL A 176 16.53 -23.21 -1.76
CA VAL A 176 17.02 -24.49 -2.30
C VAL A 176 18.05 -24.26 -3.43
N ALA A 177 18.15 -23.03 -3.95
CA ALA A 177 19.14 -22.61 -4.94
C ALA A 177 20.52 -22.25 -4.37
N ALA A 178 20.68 -22.17 -3.04
CA ALA A 178 21.96 -21.84 -2.40
C ALA A 178 22.78 -23.08 -1.98
N ASP A 179 22.29 -24.29 -2.21
CA ASP A 179 23.09 -25.52 -2.06
C ASP A 179 23.84 -25.82 -3.37
N PRO A 180 25.17 -25.66 -3.43
CA PRO A 180 25.97 -26.00 -4.61
C PRO A 180 26.19 -27.53 -4.76
N ILE A 181 25.28 -28.37 -4.26
CA ILE A 181 25.34 -29.83 -4.39
C ILE A 181 24.03 -30.36 -4.99
N ILE A 182 23.75 -29.99 -6.24
CA ILE A 182 23.19 -30.87 -7.29
C ILE A 182 23.81 -30.47 -8.62
#